data_AF-A0A0P6XJE5-F1
#
_entry.id   AF-A0A0P6XJE5-F1
#
_cell.length_a   1.000
_cell.length_b   1.000
_cell.length_c   1.000
_cell.angle_alpha   90.00
_cell.angle_beta   90.00
_cell.angle_gamma   90.00
#
_symmetry.space_group_name_H-M   'P 1'
#
loop_
_entity.id
_entity.type
_entity.pdbx_description
1 polymer ?
#
loop_
_entity_poly.entity_id
_entity_poly.type
_entity_poly.pdbx_seq_one_letter_code
_entity_poly.pdbx_strand_id
1 'polypeptide(L)' 'MAYEAWVKIKSRYCDRAGCKVSLEAHMVFPASWMPETPPRRVGLRCNHGMICNEKEQTACRWSGTNPAYDPFLE' A
#
# COMPACT_ATOMS: atom_id res chain seq x y z
N MET A 1 9.68 -6.52 20.07
CA MET A 1 9.97 -5.48 19.05
C MET A 1 8.67 -5.13 18.34
N ALA A 2 8.51 -3.89 17.86
CA ALA A 2 7.46 -3.59 16.90
C ALA A 2 7.82 -4.29 15.57
N TYR A 3 6.83 -4.77 14.83
CA TYR A 3 7.06 -5.40 13.53
C TYR A 3 6.25 -4.70 12.45
N GLU A 4 6.82 -4.64 11.26
CA GLU A 4 6.22 -3.99 10.10
C GLU A 4 5.80 -5.05 9.09
N ALA A 5 4.62 -4.89 8.49
CA ALA A 5 4.15 -5.79 7.45
C ALA A 5 3.31 -5.04 6.42
N TRP A 6 3.41 -5.48 5.17
CA TRP A 6 2.47 -5.08 4.12
C TRP A 6 1.25 -5.99 4.17
N VAL A 7 0.09 -5.40 4.46
CA VAL A 7 -1.18 -6.12 4.58
C VAL A 7 -2.06 -5.78 3.39
N LYS A 8 -2.59 -6.81 2.72
CA LYS A 8 -3.58 -6.63 1.65
C LYS A 8 -4.89 -6.12 2.25
N ILE A 9 -5.31 -4.93 1.82
CA ILE A 9 -6.54 -4.30 2.31
C ILE A 9 -7.68 -4.47 1.30
N LYS A 10 -7.39 -4.28 0.01
CA LYS A 10 -8.41 -4.34 -1.07
C LYS A 10 -7.78 -4.93 -2.33
N SER A 11 -8.54 -5.73 -3.05
CA SER A 11 -8.16 -6.24 -4.38
C SER A 11 -9.05 -5.60 -5.43
N ARG A 12 -8.47 -5.15 -6.54
CA ARG A 12 -9.25 -4.57 -7.66
C ARG A 12 -8.60 -4.84 -9.00
N TYR A 13 -9.38 -4.76 -10.07
CA TYR A 13 -8.84 -4.79 -11.42
C TYR A 13 -8.17 -3.44 -11.74
N CYS A 14 -7.01 -3.48 -12.38
CA CYS A 14 -6.25 -2.31 -12.79
C CYS A 14 -6.17 -2.29 -14.32
N ASP A 15 -6.76 -1.29 -14.95
CA ASP A 15 -6.72 -1.16 -16.41
C ASP A 15 -5.28 -0.90 -16.92
N ARG A 16 -4.46 -0.22 -16.11
CA ARG A 16 -3.03 0.03 -16.41
C ARG A 16 -2.18 -1.24 -16.43
N ALA A 17 -2.45 -2.17 -15.51
CA ALA A 17 -1.71 -3.42 -15.41
C ALA A 17 -2.37 -4.56 -16.20
N GLY A 18 -3.63 -4.38 -16.66
CA GLY A 18 -4.41 -5.41 -17.34
C GLY A 18 -4.76 -6.61 -16.45
N CYS A 19 -4.64 -6.48 -15.12
CA CYS A 19 -4.78 -7.59 -14.19
C CYS A 19 -5.40 -7.16 -12.86
N LYS A 20 -5.79 -8.16 -12.04
CA LYS A 20 -6.18 -7.90 -10.64
C LYS A 20 -4.92 -7.59 -9.82
N VAL A 21 -4.95 -6.44 -9.16
CA VAL A 21 -3.90 -5.96 -8.27
C VAL A 21 -4.40 -5.88 -6.83
N SER A 22 -3.48 -6.04 -5.88
CA SER A 22 -3.75 -5.80 -4.45
C SER A 22 -3.26 -4.42 -4.03
N LEU A 23 -4.13 -3.68 -3.36
CA LEU A 23 -3.77 -2.49 -2.59
C LEU A 23 -3.38 -2.94 -1.19
N GLU A 24 -2.17 -2.58 -0.81
CA GLU A 24 -1.51 -2.97 0.42
C GLU A 24 -1.24 -1.74 1.27
N ALA A 25 -1.49 -1.86 2.56
CA ALA A 25 -1.10 -0.86 3.55
C ALA A 25 0.15 -1.36 4.28
N HIS A 26 1.11 -0.46 4.46
CA HIS A 26 2.25 -0.72 5.33
C HIS A 26 1.81 -0.40 6.76
N MET A 27 1.75 -1.45 7.58
CA MET A 27 1.29 -1.38 8.96
C MET A 27 2.45 -1.66 9.89
N VAL A 28 2.60 -0.80 10.90
CA VAL A 28 3.50 -1.00 12.04
C VAL A 28 2.64 -1.50 13.19
N PHE A 29 2.88 -2.74 13.60
CA PHE A 29 2.16 -3.38 14.69
C PHE A 29 2.81 -3.10 16.06
N PRO A 30 2.04 -3.17 17.14
CA PRO A 30 2.51 -2.85 18.48
C PRO A 30 3.67 -3.75 18.89
N ALA A 31 4.59 -3.20 19.67
CA ALA A 31 5.65 -4.02 20.25
C ALA A 31 5.06 -4.93 21.33
N SER A 32 5.62 -6.13 21.46
CA SER A 32 5.22 -7.09 22.52
C SER A 32 5.28 -6.53 23.95
N TRP A 33 6.14 -5.54 24.20
CA TRP A 33 6.30 -4.89 25.50
C TRP A 33 5.43 -3.64 25.70
N MET A 34 4.74 -3.19 24.64
CA MET A 34 3.86 -2.01 24.64
C MET A 34 2.61 -2.27 23.77
N PRO A 35 1.81 -3.33 24.09
CA PRO A 35 0.70 -3.79 23.25
C PRO A 35 -0.49 -2.83 23.19
N GLU A 36 -0.58 -1.89 24.13
CA GLU A 36 -1.63 -0.87 24.19
C GLU A 36 -1.50 0.20 23.10
N THR A 37 -0.32 0.31 22.46
CA THR A 37 -0.21 1.18 21.29
C THR A 37 -1.05 0.64 20.14
N PRO A 38 -1.84 1.48 19.46
CA PRO A 38 -2.61 1.02 18.31
C PRO A 38 -1.66 0.76 17.11
N PRO A 39 -2.01 -0.17 16.21
CA PRO A 39 -1.33 -0.33 14.94
C PRO A 39 -1.37 0.98 14.14
N ARG A 40 -0.24 1.32 13.49
CA ARG A 40 -0.11 2.57 12.72
C ARG A 40 0.08 2.27 11.24
N ARG A 41 -0.66 2.98 10.41
CA ARG A 41 -0.49 2.96 8.96
C ARG A 41 0.58 3.96 8.56
N VAL A 42 1.65 3.50 7.91
CA VAL A 42 2.79 4.33 7.52
C VAL A 42 2.94 4.49 6.01
N GLY A 43 2.22 3.70 5.21
CA GLY A 43 2.27 3.79 3.76
C GLY A 43 1.16 3.02 3.07
N LEU A 44 0.94 3.33 1.80
CA LEU A 44 -0.06 2.73 0.94
C LEU A 44 0.58 2.47 -0.42
N ARG A 45 0.38 1.28 -0.99
CA ARG A 45 0.85 0.97 -2.35
C ARG A 45 0.01 -0.09 -3.02
N CYS A 46 0.06 -0.14 -4.34
CA CYS A 46 -0.32 -1.29 -5.16
C CYS A 46 0.85 -2.28 -5.24
N ASN A 47 0.59 -3.59 -5.23
CA ASN A 47 1.67 -4.58 -5.39
C ASN A 47 2.39 -4.49 -6.75
N HIS A 48 1.71 -3.97 -7.78
CA HIS A 48 2.30 -3.69 -9.10
C HIS A 48 2.87 -2.26 -9.21
N GLY A 49 2.82 -1.45 -8.15
CA GLY A 49 3.27 -0.07 -8.16
C GLY A 49 4.72 0.10 -8.58
N MET A 50 5.60 -0.81 -8.14
CA MET A 50 7.02 -0.82 -8.53
C MET A 50 7.19 -1.14 -10.03
N ILE A 51 6.51 -2.18 -10.51
CA ILE A 51 6.58 -2.64 -11.90
C ILE A 51 6.04 -1.57 -12.86
N CYS A 52 4.93 -0.92 -12.51
CA CYS A 52 4.36 0.16 -13.31
C CYS A 52 5.27 1.40 -13.36
N ASN A 53 5.95 1.72 -12.24
CA ASN A 53 6.86 2.86 -12.20
C ASN A 53 8.10 2.66 -13.09
N GLU A 54 8.61 1.44 -13.22
CA GLU A 54 9.75 1.12 -14.09
C GLU A 54 9.38 1.18 -15.59
N LYS A 55 8.12 0.92 -15.95
CA LYS A 55 7.65 0.88 -17.35
C LYS A 55 7.16 2.22 -17.90
N GLU A 56 7.76 3.34 -17.49
CA GLU A 56 7.40 4.69 -17.92
C GLU A 56 5.96 5.14 -17.55
N GLN A 57 5.24 4.41 -16.70
CA GLN A 57 3.92 4.82 -16.20
C GLN A 57 4.02 5.63 -14.91
N THR A 58 4.80 6.72 -14.93
CA THR A 58 5.23 7.53 -13.76
C THR A 58 4.12 8.33 -13.05
N ALA A 59 2.85 8.09 -13.37
CA ALA A 59 1.70 8.76 -12.78
C ALA A 59 0.63 7.78 -12.28
N CYS A 60 1.04 6.61 -11.78
CA CYS A 60 0.10 5.65 -11.22
C CYS A 60 -0.54 6.17 -9.93
N ARG A 61 -1.85 6.42 -9.95
CA ARG A 61 -2.61 6.84 -8.76
C ARG A 61 -2.54 5.83 -7.61
N TRP A 62 -2.15 4.58 -7.87
CA TRP A 62 -2.09 3.53 -6.85
C TRP A 62 -0.67 3.07 -6.51
N SER A 63 0.39 3.60 -7.14
CA SER A 63 1.76 3.16 -6.84
C SER A 63 2.25 3.61 -5.46
N GLY A 64 1.51 4.49 -4.78
CA GLY A 64 1.89 5.02 -3.47
C GLY A 64 2.89 6.18 -3.53
N THR A 65 3.27 6.62 -4.73
CA THR A 65 4.19 7.76 -4.93
C THR A 65 3.51 9.11 -4.87
N ASN A 66 2.18 9.16 -4.94
CA ASN A 66 1.42 10.40 -4.74
C ASN A 66 0.94 10.52 -3.28
N PRO A 67 1.53 11.40 -2.46
CA PRO A 67 1.16 11.55 -1.05
C PRO A 67 -0.21 12.22 -0.86
N ALA A 68 -0.72 12.94 -1.87
CA ALA A 68 -2.00 13.64 -1.79
C ALA A 68 -3.20 12.76 -2.19
N TYR A 69 -2.96 11.54 -2.67
CA TYR A 69 -4.01 10.64 -3.14
C TYR A 69 -4.06 9.39 -2.29
N ASP A 70 -5.15 9.21 -1.53
CA ASP A 70 -5.42 7.98 -0.80
C ASP A 70 -6.23 7.02 -1.71
N PRO A 71 -5.62 5.92 -2.21
CA PRO A 71 -6.30 4.96 -3.07
C PRO A 71 -7.44 4.18 -2.39
N PHE A 72 -7.67 4.37 -1.09
CA PHE A 72 -8.73 3.74 -0.29
C PHE A 72 -9.97 4.61 -0.07
N LEU A 73 -9.94 5.90 -0.40
CA LEU A 73 -11.10 6.81 -0.23
C LEU A 73 -12.15 6.70 -1.36
N GLU A 74 -11.97 5.77 -2.30
CA GLU A 74 -12.82 5.54 -3.49
C GLU A 74 -13.64 4.24 -3.38
#